data_AF-A0A0U5I2G1-F1
#
_entry.id   AF-A0A0U5I2G1-F1
#
_cell.length_a   1.000
_cell.length_b   1.000
_cell.length_c   1.000
_cell.angle_alpha   90.00
_cell.angle_beta   90.00
_cell.angle_gamma   90.00
#
_symmetry.space_group_name_H-M   'P 1'
#
loop_
_entity.id
_entity.type
_entity.pdbx_description
1 polymer ?
#
loop_
_entity_poly.entity_id
_entity_poly.type
_entity_poly.pdbx_seq_one_letter_code
_entity_poly.pdbx_strand_id
1 'polypeptide(L)' 'MGSFRPLRFGFTADGHPADETCAEMRVTYLGRVSRRQAEADARRRFEEWSRLGTLSRLRGADQVVLG' A
#
# COMPACT_ATOMS: atom_id res chain seq x y z
N MET A 1 -8.82 -21.42 -13.32
CA MET A 1 -8.72 -20.52 -12.15
C MET A 1 -8.20 -19.18 -12.65
N GLY A 2 -8.99 -18.10 -12.56
CA GLY A 2 -8.56 -16.79 -13.03
C GLY A 2 -7.34 -16.32 -12.23
N SER A 3 -6.23 -16.04 -12.89
CA SER A 3 -5.07 -15.43 -12.25
C SER A 3 -5.45 -13.99 -11.89
N PHE A 4 -5.89 -13.76 -10.67
CA PHE A 4 -5.98 -12.39 -10.15
C PHE A 4 -4.57 -11.93 -9.86
N ARG A 5 -4.08 -10.99 -10.66
CA ARG A 5 -2.78 -10.38 -10.40
C ARG A 5 -2.91 -9.52 -9.15
N PRO A 6 -2.02 -9.69 -8.15
CA PRO A 6 -2.04 -8.84 -6.97
C PRO A 6 -1.87 -7.38 -7.39
N LEU A 7 -2.67 -6.50 -6.80
CA LEU A 7 -2.52 -5.05 -7.01
C LEU A 7 -1.53 -4.53 -5.98
N ARG A 8 -0.54 -3.78 -6.44
CA ARG A 8 0.50 -3.23 -5.58
C ARG A 8 0.53 -1.71 -5.70
N PHE A 9 0.64 -1.05 -4.56
CA PHE A 9 0.74 0.40 -4.46
C PHE A 9 1.93 0.74 -3.57
N GLY A 10 2.85 1.55 -4.07
CA GLY A 10 3.99 2.06 -3.34
C GLY A 10 3.85 3.56 -3.10
N PHE A 11 4.33 4.03 -1.95
CA PHE A 11 4.35 5.45 -1.59
C PHE A 11 5.72 5.82 -0.99
N THR A 12 6.20 7.03 -1.32
CA THR A 12 7.31 7.68 -0.59
C THR A 12 6.79 8.31 0.71
N ALA A 13 7.67 8.66 1.66
CA ALA A 13 7.27 9.40 2.86
C ALA A 13 6.60 10.74 2.56
N ASP A 14 6.91 11.34 1.41
CA ASP A 14 6.30 12.59 0.92
C ASP A 14 4.88 12.39 0.36
N GLY A 15 4.42 11.14 0.23
CA GLY A 15 3.08 10.80 -0.25
C GLY A 15 2.94 10.79 -1.77
N HIS A 16 4.06 10.73 -2.48
CA HIS A 16 4.07 10.47 -3.91
C HIS A 16 3.99 8.97 -4.19
N PRO A 17 3.26 8.56 -5.25
CA PRO A 17 3.30 7.18 -5.69
C PRO A 17 4.72 6.82 -6.11
N ALA A 18 5.22 5.71 -5.60
CA ALA A 18 6.54 5.18 -5.87
C ALA A 18 6.46 3.80 -6.50
N ASP A 19 7.44 3.51 -7.35
CA ASP A 19 7.67 2.16 -7.85
C ASP A 19 8.16 1.24 -6.71
N GLU A 20 8.03 -0.09 -6.89
CA GLU A 20 8.36 -1.08 -5.86
C GLU A 20 9.78 -0.88 -5.29
N THR A 21 10.72 -0.39 -6.10
CA THR A 21 12.12 -0.22 -5.69
C THR A 21 12.35 0.97 -4.74
N CYS A 22 11.55 2.03 -4.84
CA CYS A 22 11.74 3.29 -4.12
C CYS A 22 10.63 3.58 -3.09
N ALA A 23 9.66 2.66 -2.95
CA ALA A 23 8.56 2.81 -2.02
C ALA A 23 9.00 2.56 -0.57
N GLU A 24 8.78 3.56 0.28
CA GLU A 24 8.95 3.47 1.73
C GLU A 24 7.79 2.76 2.41
N MET A 25 6.59 2.89 1.83
CA MET A 25 5.41 2.12 2.21
C MET A 25 4.84 1.39 1.00
N ARG A 26 4.48 0.13 1.19
CA ARG A 26 3.92 -0.76 0.18
C ARG A 26 2.63 -1.37 0.68
N VAL A 27 1.63 -1.41 -0.18
CA VAL A 27 0.35 -2.08 0.07
C VAL A 27 0.07 -3.04 -1.06
N THR A 28 -0.02 -4.32 -0.73
CA THR A 28 -0.32 -5.41 -1.66
C THR A 28 -1.73 -5.93 -1.41
N TYR A 29 -2.60 -5.85 -2.40
CA TYR A 29 -3.94 -6.42 -2.35
C TYR A 29 -3.95 -7.77 -3.05
N LEU A 30 -4.37 -8.79 -2.31
CA LEU A 30 -4.59 -10.15 -2.81
C LEU A 30 -6.10 -10.41 -2.84
N GLY A 31 -6.65 -10.74 -4.01
CA GLY A 31 -8.05 -11.11 -4.14
C GLY A 31 -8.83 -10.28 -5.17
N ARG A 32 -10.15 -10.28 -5.06
CA ARG A 32 -11.07 -9.62 -6.01
C ARG A 32 -11.43 -8.20 -5.56
N VAL A 33 -10.44 -7.31 -5.51
CA VAL A 33 -10.67 -5.89 -5.24
C VAL A 33 -10.56 -5.07 -6.52
N SER A 34 -11.48 -4.12 -6.70
CA SER A 34 -11.40 -3.16 -7.80
C SER A 34 -10.19 -2.25 -7.61
N ARG A 35 -9.42 -2.01 -8.68
CA ARG A 35 -8.23 -1.14 -8.62
C ARG A 35 -8.51 0.22 -7.99
N ARG A 36 -9.63 0.86 -8.35
CA ARG A 36 -10.04 2.16 -7.82
C ARG A 36 -10.32 2.13 -6.32
N GLN A 37 -10.90 1.04 -5.82
CA GLN A 37 -11.17 0.86 -4.39
C GLN A 37 -9.87 0.59 -3.63
N ALA A 38 -9.02 -0.28 -4.17
CA ALA A 38 -7.71 -0.58 -3.61
C ALA A 38 -6.81 0.67 -3.56
N GLU A 39 -6.84 1.52 -4.58
CA GLU A 39 -6.08 2.77 -4.63
C GLU A 39 -6.53 3.77 -3.56
N ALA A 40 -7.85 3.96 -3.40
CA ALA A 40 -8.40 4.83 -2.36
C ALA A 40 -8.06 4.33 -0.94
N ASP A 41 -8.15 3.02 -0.72
CA ASP A 41 -7.76 2.39 0.55
C ASP A 41 -6.25 2.50 0.80
N ALA A 42 -5.42 2.27 -0.23
CA ALA A 42 -3.98 2.37 -0.14
C ALA A 42 -3.54 3.79 0.22
N ARG A 43 -4.18 4.80 -0.38
CA ARG A 43 -3.96 6.22 -0.06
C ARG A 43 -4.31 6.52 1.40
N ARG A 44 -5.46 6.04 1.88
CA ARG A 44 -5.86 6.21 3.28
C ARG A 44 -4.88 5.55 4.25
N ARG A 45 -4.43 4.32 3.95
CA ARG A 45 -3.42 3.61 4.75
C ARG A 45 -2.09 4.36 4.77
N PHE A 46 -1.70 4.96 3.65
CA PHE A 46 -0.53 5.83 3.61
C PHE A 46 -0.69 7.05 4.52
N GLU A 47 -1.83 7.73 4.51
CA GLU A 47 -2.07 8.87 5.40
C GLU A 47 -2.03 8.47 6.88
N GLU A 48 -2.62 7.32 7.22
CA GLU A 48 -2.55 6.76 8.57
C GLU A 48 -1.11 6.43 8.96
N TRP A 49 -0.37 5.73 8.08
CA TRP A 49 1.04 5.38 8.27
C TRP A 49 1.95 6.61 8.40
N SER A 50 1.76 7.63 7.55
CA SER A 50 2.52 8.87 7.57
C SER A 50 2.28 9.66 8.88
N ARG A 51 1.14 9.47 9.55
CA ARG A 51 0.92 10.06 10.89
C ARG A 51 1.56 9.28 12.03
N LEU A 52 2.07 8.08 11.78
CA LEU A 52 2.75 7.27 12.79
C LEU A 52 4.18 7.79 13.06
N GLY A 53 4.68 7.53 14.27
CA GLY A 53 6.09 7.76 14.61
C GLY A 53 7.03 6.78 13.89
N THR A 54 8.32 7.13 13.82
CA THR A 54 9.35 6.46 12.99
C THR A 54 9.40 4.93 13.15
N LEU A 55 9.34 4.40 14.38
CA LEU A 55 9.38 2.96 14.63
C LEU A 55 8.10 2.25 14.16
N SER A 56 6.96 2.89 14.32
CA SER A 56 5.66 2.37 13.89
C SER A 56 5.53 2.41 12.35
N ARG A 57 6.13 3.41 11.70
CA ARG A 57 6.26 3.46 10.24
C ARG A 57 7.07 2.28 9.70
N LEU A 58 8.25 2.01 10.27
CA LEU A 58 9.09 0.88 9.83
C LEU A 58 8.36 -0.46 9.94
N ARG A 59 7.57 -0.67 11.00
CA ARG A 59 6.78 -1.90 11.17
C ARG A 59 5.57 -1.99 10.25
N GLY A 60 4.98 -0.86 9.88
CA GLY A 60 3.82 -0.78 8.97
C GLY A 60 4.17 -0.50 7.51
N ALA A 61 5.45 -0.59 7.14
CA ALA A 61 5.96 -0.25 5.81
C ALA A 61 5.52 -1.25 4.74
N ASP A 62 5.32 -2.52 5.07
CA ASP A 62 4.83 -3.53 4.13
C ASP A 62 3.48 -4.07 4.62
N GLN A 63 2.42 -3.80 3.88
CA GLN A 63 1.05 -4.18 4.23
C GLN A 63 0.47 -5.11 3.18
N VAL A 64 -0.17 -6.19 3.63
CA VAL A 64 -0.91 -7.12 2.77
C VAL A 64 -2.38 -7.06 3.14
N VAL A 65 -3.23 -6.79 2.15
CA VAL A 65 -4.68 -6.71 2.29
C VAL A 65 -5.31 -7.88 1.54
N LEU A 66 -6.17 -8.62 2.22
CA LEU A 66 -6.92 -9.72 1.64
C LEU A 66 -8.34 -9.23 1.32
N GLY A 67 -8.79 -9.41 0.07
CA GLY A 67 -10.09 -8.98 -0.44
C GLY A 67 -10.91 -10.09 -1.08
#